data_AF-A0A532DAC0-F1
#
_entry.id   AF-A0A532DAC0-F1
#
_cell.length_a   1.000
_cell.length_b   1.000
_cell.length_c   1.000
_cell.angle_alpha   90.00
_cell.angle_beta   90.00
_cell.angle_gamma   90.00
#
_symmetry.space_group_name_H-M   'P 1'
#
loop_
_entity.id
_entity.type
_entity.pdbx_description
1 polymer ?
#
loop_
_entity_poly.entity_id
_entity_poly.type
_entity_poly.pdbx_seq_one_letter_code
_entity_poly.pdbx_strand_id
1 'polypeptide(L)'
;SEIVDAVGDRIDVIIDSGVQRGTHVLKALSLGAKAVGVGRYYLFPLAAAGQAGVERALGLMRTEIERGMRLMGCRSVAELSRANVRFR
;
A
#
# COMPACT_ATOMS: atom_id res chain seq x y z
N SER A 1 -10.84 10.38 1.71
CA SER A 1 -9.81 10.71 2.72
C SER A 1 -10.37 11.50 3.89
N GLU A 2 -11.69 11.58 4.05
CA GLU A 2 -12.35 12.37 5.10
C GLU A 2 -11.72 12.21 6.49
N ILE A 3 -11.39 10.98 6.89
CA ILE A 3 -10.72 10.70 8.17
C ILE A 3 -9.31 11.31 8.25
N VAL A 4 -8.50 11.18 7.20
CA VAL A 4 -7.17 11.80 7.12
C VAL A 4 -7.31 13.32 7.22
N ASP A 5 -8.27 13.90 6.50
CA ASP A 5 -8.50 15.34 6.47
C ASP A 5 -8.98 15.86 7.85
N ALA A 6 -9.79 15.07 8.55
CA ALA A 6 -10.28 15.40 9.90
C ALA A 6 -9.18 15.34 10.96
N VAL A 7 -8.26 14.39 10.88
CA VAL A 7 -7.25 14.17 11.93
C VAL A 7 -5.93 14.90 11.67
N GLY A 8 -5.58 15.15 10.40
CA GLY A 8 -4.29 15.72 10.01
C GLY A 8 -3.13 14.87 10.51
N ASP A 9 -2.06 15.51 10.96
CA ASP A 9 -0.84 14.83 11.45
C ASP A 9 -0.89 14.43 12.93
N ARG A 10 -2.06 14.53 13.58
CA ARG A 10 -2.20 14.27 15.03
C ARG A 10 -2.08 12.79 15.37
N ILE A 11 -2.51 11.91 14.45
CA ILE A 11 -2.46 10.46 14.61
C ILE A 11 -2.20 9.78 13.27
N ASP A 12 -1.53 8.63 13.32
CA ASP A 12 -1.34 7.81 12.13
C ASP A 12 -2.64 7.12 11.72
N VAL A 13 -3.04 7.30 10.45
CA VAL A 13 -4.20 6.63 9.86
C VAL A 13 -3.74 5.42 9.06
N ILE A 14 -4.25 4.24 9.41
CA ILE A 14 -3.99 2.99 8.69
C ILE A 14 -5.29 2.52 8.03
N ILE A 15 -5.20 2.03 6.79
CA ILE A 15 -6.32 1.42 6.08
C ILE A 15 -6.05 -0.06 5.82
N ASP A 16 -7.06 -0.91 6.01
CA ASP A 16 -7.01 -2.32 5.64
C ASP A 16 -8.22 -2.66 4.75
N SER A 17 -8.31 -3.92 4.34
CA SER A 17 -9.31 -4.53 3.46
C SER A 17 -9.07 -4.27 1.97
N GLY A 18 -9.04 -5.36 1.19
CA GLY A 18 -8.97 -5.31 -0.28
C GLY A 18 -7.58 -5.02 -0.87
N VAL A 19 -6.53 -4.91 -0.05
CA VAL A 19 -5.15 -4.74 -0.54
C VAL A 19 -4.65 -6.06 -1.12
N GLN A 20 -4.39 -6.07 -2.44
CA GLN A 20 -3.93 -7.24 -3.18
C GLN A 20 -2.80 -6.94 -4.17
N ARG A 21 -2.52 -5.66 -4.43
CA ARG A 21 -1.55 -5.17 -5.43
C ARG A 21 -0.79 -3.99 -4.87
N GLY A 22 0.45 -3.78 -5.32
CA GLY A 22 1.27 -2.64 -4.92
C GLY A 22 0.58 -1.29 -5.23
N THR A 23 -0.18 -1.20 -6.31
CA THR A 23 -0.93 0.03 -6.65
C THR A 23 -2.07 0.36 -5.68
N HIS A 24 -2.62 -0.62 -4.96
CA HIS A 24 -3.60 -0.35 -3.90
C HIS A 24 -2.91 0.35 -2.73
N VAL A 25 -1.71 -0.12 -2.36
CA VAL A 25 -0.85 0.50 -1.34
C VAL A 25 -0.51 1.93 -1.74
N LEU A 26 -0.02 2.13 -2.98
CA LEU A 26 0.37 3.45 -3.46
C LEU A 26 -0.78 4.45 -3.45
N LYS A 27 -1.99 4.04 -3.85
CA LYS A 27 -3.18 4.90 -3.78
C LYS A 27 -3.53 5.26 -2.33
N ALA A 28 -3.50 4.30 -1.42
CA ALA A 28 -3.79 4.55 -0.01
C ALA A 28 -2.80 5.55 0.61
N LEU A 29 -1.49 5.34 0.38
CA LEU A 29 -0.44 6.25 0.86
C LEU A 29 -0.57 7.64 0.22
N SER A 30 -0.86 7.71 -1.08
CA SER A 30 -1.09 8.97 -1.80
C SER A 30 -2.30 9.75 -1.28
N LEU A 31 -3.29 9.06 -0.70
CA LEU A 31 -4.46 9.66 -0.06
C LEU A 31 -4.24 10.00 1.43
N GLY A 32 -3.03 9.79 1.93
CA GLY A 32 -2.59 10.18 3.27
C GLY A 32 -2.70 9.09 4.35
N ALA A 33 -2.92 7.83 3.98
CA ALA A 33 -2.72 6.74 4.93
C ALA A 33 -1.22 6.60 5.25
N LYS A 34 -0.87 6.31 6.51
CA LYS A 34 0.50 6.02 6.95
C LYS A 34 0.98 4.64 6.50
N ALA A 35 0.07 3.67 6.55
CA ALA A 35 0.34 2.29 6.19
C ALA A 35 -0.94 1.60 5.73
N VAL A 36 -0.77 0.38 5.19
CA VAL A 36 -1.90 -0.49 4.87
C VAL A 36 -1.80 -1.82 5.60
N GLY A 37 -2.94 -2.32 6.05
CA GLY A 37 -3.07 -3.70 6.51
C GLY A 37 -3.18 -4.69 5.35
N VAL A 38 -2.77 -5.92 5.60
CA VAL A 38 -2.97 -7.06 4.71
C VAL A 38 -3.55 -8.24 5.49
N GLY A 39 -4.86 -8.45 5.38
CA GLY A 39 -5.54 -9.61 5.97
C GLY A 39 -5.34 -10.90 5.17
N ARG A 40 -6.36 -11.29 4.39
CA ARG A 40 -6.36 -12.56 3.62
C ARG A 40 -5.19 -12.75 2.64
N TYR A 41 -4.54 -11.66 2.24
CA TYR A 41 -3.43 -11.68 1.29
C TYR A 41 -2.33 -12.68 1.67
N TYR A 42 -1.92 -12.75 2.95
CA TYR A 42 -0.86 -13.67 3.37
C TYR A 42 -1.35 -15.12 3.57
N LEU A 43 -2.66 -15.33 3.78
CA LEU A 43 -3.22 -16.66 4.05
C LEU A 43 -3.18 -17.58 2.83
N PHE A 44 -3.43 -17.05 1.63
CA PHE A 44 -3.37 -17.85 0.40
C PHE A 44 -1.96 -18.38 0.07
N PRO A 45 -0.89 -17.56 0.05
CA PRO A 45 0.46 -18.07 -0.16
C PRO A 45 0.95 -18.94 1.00
N LEU A 46 0.51 -18.67 2.23
CA LEU A 46 0.78 -19.54 3.38
C LEU A 46 0.20 -20.94 3.17
N ALA A 47 -1.05 -21.05 2.71
CA ALA A 47 -1.67 -22.34 2.39
C ALA A 47 -0.98 -23.05 1.21
N ALA A 48 -0.50 -22.28 0.22
CA ALA A 48 0.11 -22.84 -0.98
C ALA A 48 1.54 -23.37 -0.78
N ALA A 49 2.36 -22.69 0.02
CA ALA A 49 3.78 -23.01 0.15
C ALA A 49 4.38 -22.62 1.52
N GLY A 50 3.57 -22.54 2.57
CA GLY A 50 4.02 -22.19 3.91
C GLY A 50 4.71 -20.82 3.96
N GLN A 51 5.73 -20.71 4.81
CA GLN A 51 6.52 -19.48 4.98
C GLN A 51 7.14 -19.00 3.65
N ALA A 52 7.70 -19.90 2.84
CA ALA A 52 8.34 -19.55 1.56
C ALA A 52 7.34 -18.90 0.58
N GLY A 53 6.07 -19.35 0.61
CA GLY A 53 4.99 -18.70 -0.13
C GLY A 53 4.76 -17.27 0.33
N VAL A 54 4.66 -17.04 1.64
CA VAL A 54 4.43 -15.72 2.23
C VAL A 54 5.58 -14.77 1.89
N GLU A 55 6.83 -15.20 2.08
CA GLU A 55 8.02 -14.41 1.75
C GLU A 55 8.04 -14.01 0.27
N ARG A 56 7.75 -14.96 -0.62
CA ARG A 56 7.65 -14.68 -2.06
C ARG A 56 6.55 -13.67 -2.37
N ALA A 57 5.37 -13.80 -1.76
CA ALA A 57 4.26 -12.88 -1.97
C ALA A 57 4.61 -11.46 -1.50
N LEU A 58 5.17 -11.32 -0.29
CA LEU A 58 5.62 -10.03 0.24
C LEU A 58 6.74 -9.42 -0.63
N GLY A 59 7.68 -10.24 -1.13
CA GLY A 59 8.72 -9.79 -2.06
C GLY A 59 8.17 -9.28 -3.40
N LEU A 60 7.14 -9.94 -3.93
CA LEU A 60 6.43 -9.47 -5.13
C LEU A 60 5.70 -8.16 -4.87
N MET A 61 5.00 -8.03 -3.74
CA MET A 61 4.34 -6.78 -3.35
C MET A 61 5.33 -5.62 -3.23
N ARG A 62 6.48 -5.85 -2.58
CA ARG A 62 7.57 -4.88 -2.49
C ARG A 62 8.06 -4.45 -3.88
N THR A 63 8.30 -5.41 -4.76
CA THR A 63 8.74 -5.15 -6.14
C THR A 63 7.71 -4.33 -6.92
N GLU A 64 6.42 -4.61 -6.76
CA GLU A 64 5.34 -3.83 -7.40
C GLU A 64 5.27 -2.39 -6.87
N ILE A 65 5.42 -2.19 -5.56
CA ILE A 65 5.43 -0.86 -4.93
C ILE A 65 6.61 -0.05 -5.47
N GLU A 66 7.82 -0.60 -5.45
CA GLU A 66 9.02 0.08 -5.95
C GLU A 66 8.91 0.41 -7.44
N ARG A 67 8.43 -0.54 -8.25
CA ARG A 67 8.19 -0.31 -9.68
C ARG A 67 7.17 0.81 -9.88
N GLY A 68 6.06 0.79 -9.16
CA GLY A 68 5.02 1.82 -9.25
C GLY A 68 5.55 3.20 -8.88
N MET A 69 6.32 3.32 -7.80
CA MET A 69 6.97 4.58 -7.42
C MET A 69 7.92 5.09 -8.49
N ARG A 70 8.79 4.21 -9.03
CA ARG A 70 9.71 4.58 -10.14
C ARG A 70 8.96 5.09 -11.36
N LEU A 71 7.86 4.45 -11.74
CA LEU A 71 7.03 4.86 -12.88
C LEU A 71 6.31 6.20 -12.64
N MET A 72 6.02 6.53 -11.39
CA MET A 72 5.43 7.83 -11.01
C MET A 72 6.48 8.92 -10.77
N GLY A 73 7.78 8.60 -10.85
CA GLY A 73 8.85 9.53 -10.53
C GLY A 73 9.05 9.80 -9.03
N CYS A 74 8.50 8.96 -8.16
CA CYS A 74 8.66 9.09 -6.70
C CYS A 74 9.86 8.25 -6.23
N ARG A 75 10.83 8.88 -5.57
CA ARG A 75 12.04 8.26 -5.02
C ARG A 75 11.84 7.69 -3.62
N SER A 76 10.85 8.22 -2.90
CA SER A 76 10.52 7.80 -1.53
C SER A 76 9.01 7.87 -1.29
N VAL A 77 8.54 7.16 -0.26
CA VAL A 77 7.12 7.17 0.13
C VAL A 77 6.66 8.60 0.50
N ALA A 78 7.57 9.43 1.02
CA ALA A 78 7.29 10.81 1.37
C ALA A 78 7.00 11.71 0.16
N GLU A 79 7.34 11.28 -1.06
CA GLU A 79 7.02 12.02 -2.29
C GLU A 79 5.63 11.65 -2.84
N LEU A 80 4.93 10.68 -2.23
CA LEU A 80 3.55 10.37 -2.58
C LEU A 80 2.61 11.45 -2.06
N SER A 81 1.66 11.85 -2.89
CA SER A 81 0.69 12.90 -2.59
C SER A 81 -0.61 12.68 -3.35
N ARG A 82 -1.62 13.48 -3.05
CA ARG A 82 -2.92 13.42 -3.73
C ARG A 82 -2.83 13.65 -5.24
N ALA A 83 -1.76 14.29 -5.73
CA ALA A 83 -1.52 14.48 -7.15
C ALA A 83 -1.31 13.15 -7.91
N ASN A 84 -0.92 12.07 -7.21
CA ASN A 84 -0.77 10.74 -7.81
C ASN A 84 -2.12 10.07 -8.14
N VAL A 85 -3.25 10.58 -7.61
CA VAL A 85 -4.57 9.95 -7.75
C VAL A 85 -5.52 10.90 -8.47
N ARG A 86 -6.15 10.42 -9.54
CA ARG A 86 -7.27 11.10 -10.21
C ARG A 86 -8.58 10.42 -9.84
N PHE A 87 -9.55 11.20 -9.40
CA PHE A 87 -10.93 10.75 -9.19
C PHE A 87 -11.70 10.81 -10.51
N ARG A 88 -12.56 9.82 -10.73
CA ARG A 88 -13.48 9.77 -11.87
C ARG A 88 -14.90 9.90 -11.34
#